data_AF-A0A7G1IMC1-F1
#
_entry.id   AF-A0A7G1IMC1-F1
#
_cell.length_a   1.000
_cell.length_b   1.000
_cell.length_c   1.000
_cell.angle_alpha   90.00
_cell.angle_beta   90.00
_cell.angle_gamma   90.00
#
_symmetry.space_group_name_H-M   'P 1'
#
loop_
_entity.id
_entity.type
_entity.pdbx_description
1 polymer ?
#
loop_
_entity_poly.entity_id
_entity_poly.type
_entity_poly.pdbx_seq_one_letter_code
_entity_poly.pdbx_strand_id
1 'polypeptide(L)'
;MALKTDIRGMIWRYPDYFIVGREQLRQFAQAIKCDHPAYFEEDAAAELGYDAIVAPMTFVTILAKLVQLDFFRNVDIGMETMQIVQVDQRFVFYKPVLAGDKLWARMDIHPWTSVSAPTSSSRRTPATTTTASWCWRPTPR
;
A
#
# COMPACT_ATOMS: atom_id res chain seq x y z
N MET A 1 8.37 -14.97 -18.58
CA MET A 1 7.17 -15.73 -18.17
C MET A 1 5.98 -14.85 -18.50
N ALA A 2 5.08 -15.30 -19.38
CA ALA A 2 3.83 -14.57 -19.60
C ALA A 2 2.91 -14.84 -18.40
N LEU A 3 2.25 -13.81 -17.88
CA LEU A 3 1.15 -14.00 -16.94
C LEU A 3 0.08 -14.84 -17.63
N LYS A 4 -0.50 -15.81 -16.92
CA LYS A 4 -1.53 -16.71 -17.46
C LYS A 4 -2.81 -15.97 -17.86
N THR A 5 -3.06 -14.83 -17.21
CA THR A 5 -4.27 -14.01 -17.34
C THR A 5 -3.86 -12.59 -17.72
N ASP A 6 -4.53 -11.99 -18.72
CA ASP A 6 -4.37 -10.57 -19.01
C ASP A 6 -5.10 -9.76 -17.95
N ILE A 7 -4.33 -9.13 -17.06
CA ILE A 7 -4.83 -8.33 -15.95
C ILE A 7 -4.78 -6.82 -16.22
N ARG A 8 -4.34 -6.40 -17.42
CA ARG A 8 -4.13 -4.99 -17.74
C ARG A 8 -5.43 -4.21 -17.69
N GLY A 9 -5.43 -3.08 -16.98
CA GLY A 9 -6.60 -2.20 -16.86
C GLY A 9 -7.70 -2.72 -15.93
N MET A 10 -7.48 -3.84 -15.24
CA MET A 10 -8.41 -4.32 -14.23
C MET A 10 -8.48 -3.35 -13.05
N ILE A 11 -9.69 -3.20 -12.51
CA ILE A 11 -9.98 -2.40 -11.34
C ILE A 11 -10.47 -3.35 -10.25
N TRP A 12 -9.72 -3.44 -9.16
CA TRP A 12 -10.10 -4.22 -7.99
C TRP A 12 -10.59 -3.30 -6.88
N ARG A 13 -11.83 -3.50 -6.44
CA ARG A 13 -12.40 -2.77 -5.29
C ARG A 13 -12.40 -3.70 -4.10
N TYR A 14 -11.73 -3.28 -3.03
CA TYR A 14 -11.73 -4.06 -1.81
C TYR A 14 -13.14 -4.04 -1.19
N PRO A 15 -13.71 -5.19 -0.80
CA PRO A 15 -15.12 -5.28 -0.42
C PRO A 15 -15.43 -4.64 0.93
N ASP A 16 -14.40 -4.37 1.75
CA ASP A 16 -14.55 -3.83 3.10
C ASP A 16 -13.78 -2.51 3.28
N TYR A 17 -14.05 -1.80 4.38
CA TYR A 17 -13.29 -0.64 4.79
C TYR A 17 -12.19 -1.01 5.79
N PHE A 18 -11.17 -0.16 5.89
CA PHE A 18 -10.11 -0.29 6.88
C PHE A 18 -10.21 0.84 7.90
N ILE A 19 -10.34 0.48 9.18
CA ILE A 19 -10.32 1.45 10.28
C ILE A 19 -8.87 1.70 10.69
N VAL A 20 -8.46 2.97 10.69
CA VAL A 20 -7.16 3.39 11.18
C VAL A 20 -7.16 3.36 12.71
N GLY A 21 -6.62 2.28 13.28
CA GLY A 21 -6.56 2.10 14.73
C GLY A 21 -5.48 2.95 15.40
N ARG A 22 -5.85 3.68 16.46
CA ARG A 22 -4.91 4.53 17.21
C ARG A 22 -3.69 3.78 17.74
N GLU A 23 -3.91 2.66 18.43
CA GLU A 23 -2.79 1.86 18.98
C GLU A 23 -1.98 1.17 17.86
N GLN A 24 -2.62 0.87 16.73
CA GLN A 24 -1.94 0.33 15.56
C GLN A 24 -0.97 1.36 14.95
N LEU A 25 -1.34 2.65 14.93
CA LEU A 25 -0.44 3.73 14.51
C LEU A 25 0.78 3.82 15.41
N ARG A 26 0.60 3.74 16.73
CA ARG A 26 1.69 3.79 17.71
C ARG A 26 2.66 2.62 17.54
N GLN A 27 2.13 1.40 17.45
CA GLN A 27 2.93 0.20 17.23
C GLN A 27 3.68 0.27 15.90
N PHE A 28 3.03 0.77 14.84
CA PHE A 28 3.67 0.93 13.54
C PHE A 28 4.77 1.98 13.57
N ALA A 29 4.53 3.14 14.17
CA ALA A 29 5.51 4.21 14.34
C ALA A 29 6.75 3.71 15.09
N GLN A 30 6.55 2.94 16.16
CA GLN A 30 7.65 2.30 16.89
C GLN A 30 8.42 1.29 16.03
N ALA A 31 7.71 0.47 15.24
CA ALA A 31 8.35 -0.53 14.37
C ALA A 31 9.25 0.09 13.29
N ILE A 32 8.88 1.28 12.79
CA ILE A 32 9.67 2.00 11.78
C ILE A 32 10.61 3.06 12.36
N LYS A 33 10.73 3.15 13.69
CA LYS A 33 11.57 4.12 14.41
C LYS A 33 11.21 5.57 14.09
N CYS A 34 9.91 5.87 14.03
CA CYS A 34 9.44 7.24 13.99
C CYS A 34 9.29 7.76 15.43
N ASP A 35 10.03 8.81 15.77
CA ASP A 35 10.09 9.33 17.15
C ASP A 35 9.29 10.63 17.34
N HIS A 36 8.63 11.12 16.29
CA HIS A 36 7.89 12.38 16.35
C HIS A 36 6.64 12.22 17.26
N PRO A 37 6.40 13.13 18.23
CA PRO A 37 5.36 12.95 19.24
C PRO A 37 3.93 12.91 18.67
N ALA A 38 3.68 13.58 17.54
CA ALA A 38 2.40 13.52 16.82
C ALA A 38 1.96 12.12 16.34
N TYR A 39 2.86 11.13 16.35
CA TYR A 39 2.53 9.72 16.07
C TYR A 39 2.08 8.94 17.32
N PHE A 40 2.23 9.52 18.52
CA PHE A 40 1.99 8.85 19.79
C PHE A 40 0.98 9.58 20.67
N GLU A 41 1.02 10.90 20.71
CA GLU A 41 0.23 11.73 21.60
C GLU A 41 -0.78 12.58 20.83
N GLU A 42 -2.01 12.65 21.37
CA GLU A 42 -3.11 13.43 20.79
C GLU A 42 -2.85 14.93 20.95
N ASP A 43 -2.30 15.36 22.10
CA ASP A 43 -1.98 16.77 22.37
C ASP A 43 -0.93 17.29 21.37
N ALA A 44 0.14 16.51 21.14
CA ALA A 44 1.17 16.86 20.17
C ALA A 44 0.65 16.89 18.72
N ALA A 45 -0.37 16.09 18.39
CA ALA A 45 -1.03 16.15 17.09
C ALA A 45 -1.95 17.38 16.99
N ALA A 46 -2.63 17.73 18.08
CA ALA A 46 -3.49 18.91 18.17
C ALA A 46 -2.71 20.23 18.06
N GLU A 47 -1.49 20.29 18.63
CA GLU A 47 -0.57 21.43 18.46
C GLU A 47 -0.22 21.72 16.99
N LEU A 48 -0.24 20.67 16.14
CA LEU A 48 -0.02 20.79 14.71
C LEU A 48 -1.30 21.03 13.90
N GLY A 49 -2.46 21.16 14.59
CA GLY A 49 -3.76 21.37 13.98
C GLY A 49 -4.46 20.11 13.48
N TYR A 50 -4.07 18.92 13.97
CA TYR A 50 -4.74 17.66 13.65
C TYR A 50 -5.73 17.26 14.75
N ASP A 51 -6.92 16.80 14.37
CA ASP A 51 -7.97 16.37 15.31
C ASP A 51 -7.63 15.07 16.06
N ALA A 52 -6.64 14.31 15.58
CA ALA A 52 -6.23 13.02 16.14
C ALA A 52 -4.79 12.66 15.75
N ILE A 53 -4.27 11.56 16.30
CA ILE A 53 -2.94 11.03 15.99
C ILE A 53 -2.79 10.83 14.47
N VAL A 54 -1.69 11.34 13.93
CA VAL A 54 -1.39 11.24 12.51
C VAL A 54 -0.81 9.87 12.20
N ALA A 55 -1.20 9.28 11.07
CA ALA A 55 -0.60 8.04 10.62
C ALA A 55 0.81 8.28 10.07
N PRO A 56 1.79 7.41 10.37
CA PRO A 56 3.08 7.47 9.71
C PRO A 56 2.94 7.33 8.19
N MET A 57 3.82 7.97 7.43
CA MET A 57 3.73 8.05 5.97
C MET A 57 3.55 6.69 5.29
N THR A 58 4.23 5.65 5.77
CA THR A 58 4.17 4.30 5.20
C THR A 58 3.07 3.41 5.79
N PHE A 59 2.23 3.91 6.70
CA PHE A 59 1.20 3.12 7.37
C PHE A 59 0.20 2.46 6.39
N VAL A 60 -0.15 3.18 5.32
CA VAL A 60 -1.11 2.71 4.30
C VAL A 60 -0.59 1.47 3.54
N THR A 61 0.68 1.08 3.69
CA THR A 61 1.21 -0.19 3.16
C THR A 61 0.48 -1.42 3.67
N ILE A 62 -0.04 -1.37 4.91
CA ILE A 62 -0.83 -2.47 5.49
C ILE A 62 -2.08 -2.71 4.64
N LEU A 63 -2.83 -1.64 4.38
CA LEU A 63 -4.03 -1.68 3.55
C LEU A 63 -3.69 -2.09 2.11
N ALA A 64 -2.66 -1.50 1.51
CA ALA A 64 -2.21 -1.86 0.17
C ALA A 64 -1.92 -3.37 0.05
N LYS A 65 -1.18 -3.94 1.01
CA LYS A 65 -0.84 -5.36 1.01
C LYS A 65 -2.07 -6.25 1.20
N LEU A 66 -3.03 -5.87 2.04
CA LEU A 66 -4.29 -6.60 2.20
C LEU A 66 -5.05 -6.71 0.89
N VAL A 67 -5.15 -5.60 0.15
CA VAL A 67 -5.85 -5.54 -1.14
C VAL A 67 -5.09 -6.33 -2.21
N GLN A 68 -3.76 -6.27 -2.23
CA GLN A 68 -2.94 -7.10 -3.12
C GLN A 68 -3.14 -8.58 -2.87
N LEU A 69 -3.14 -9.00 -1.59
CA LEU A 69 -3.35 -10.40 -1.22
C LEU A 69 -4.75 -10.88 -1.60
N ASP A 70 -5.76 -10.05 -1.38
CA ASP A 70 -7.14 -10.35 -1.79
C ASP A 70 -7.27 -10.49 -3.31
N PHE A 71 -6.65 -9.57 -4.07
CA PHE A 71 -6.60 -9.69 -5.52
C PHE A 71 -5.91 -10.98 -5.99
N PHE A 72 -4.75 -11.33 -5.43
CA PHE A 72 -4.02 -12.55 -5.79
C PHE A 72 -4.76 -13.84 -5.40
N ARG A 73 -5.62 -13.80 -4.38
CA ARG A 73 -6.49 -14.93 -4.01
C ARG A 73 -7.64 -15.12 -5.00
N ASN A 74 -8.18 -14.03 -5.54
CA ASN A 74 -9.34 -14.06 -6.43
C ASN A 74 -8.99 -14.16 -7.91
N VAL A 75 -7.77 -13.77 -8.30
CA VAL A 75 -7.30 -13.80 -9.70
C VAL A 75 -6.11 -14.76 -9.82
N ASP A 76 -6.32 -15.89 -10.49
CA ASP A 76 -5.24 -16.83 -10.82
C ASP A 76 -4.33 -16.20 -11.89
N ILE A 77 -3.18 -15.71 -11.44
CA ILE A 77 -2.12 -15.16 -12.29
C ILE A 77 -1.06 -16.20 -12.67
N GLY A 78 -1.21 -17.47 -12.24
CA GLY A 78 -0.30 -18.56 -12.58
C GLY A 78 1.07 -18.46 -11.91
N MET A 79 1.19 -17.75 -10.78
CA MET A 79 2.44 -17.65 -10.02
C MET A 79 2.49 -18.76 -8.97
N GLU A 80 2.96 -19.95 -9.37
CA GLU A 80 3.07 -21.13 -8.50
C GLU A 80 4.18 -21.02 -7.42
N THR A 81 5.05 -20.01 -7.52
CA THR A 81 6.15 -19.80 -6.56
C THR A 81 6.19 -18.33 -6.13
N MET A 82 6.01 -18.09 -4.82
CA MET A 82 6.01 -16.78 -4.14
C MET A 82 7.39 -16.08 -4.16
N GLN A 83 7.94 -15.83 -5.34
CA GLN A 83 9.15 -15.01 -5.54
C GLN A 83 8.76 -13.63 -6.09
N ILE A 84 7.97 -12.89 -5.30
CA ILE A 84 7.60 -11.52 -5.61
C ILE A 84 8.50 -10.60 -4.79
N VAL A 85 9.27 -9.76 -5.46
CA VAL A 85 10.07 -8.71 -4.84
C VAL A 85 9.45 -7.37 -5.20
N GLN A 86 9.17 -6.56 -4.20
CA GLN A 86 8.75 -5.18 -4.39
C GLN A 86 9.97 -4.34 -4.81
N VAL A 87 9.93 -3.78 -6.01
CA VAL A 87 11.05 -3.03 -6.61
C VAL A 87 10.91 -1.52 -6.40
N ASP A 88 9.67 -1.02 -6.37
CA ASP A 88 9.38 0.40 -6.24
C ASP A 88 8.12 0.62 -5.39
N GLN A 89 8.04 1.80 -4.77
CA GLN A 89 6.89 2.24 -3.99
C GLN A 89 6.76 3.76 -4.05
N ARG A 90 5.59 4.25 -4.46
CA ARG A 90 5.26 5.68 -4.48
C ARG A 90 4.00 5.96 -3.67
N PHE A 91 4.06 6.97 -2.82
CA PHE A 91 2.91 7.50 -2.09
C PHE A 91 2.63 8.94 -2.52
N VAL A 92 1.35 9.27 -2.70
CA VAL A 92 0.88 10.63 -2.94
C VAL A 92 -0.20 10.93 -1.91
N PHE A 93 0.08 11.88 -1.02
CA PHE A 93 -0.84 12.24 0.06
C PHE A 93 -1.63 13.47 -0.33
N TYR A 94 -2.95 13.32 -0.48
CA TYR A 94 -3.87 14.44 -0.71
C TYR A 94 -4.45 15.00 0.59
N LYS A 95 -4.56 14.14 1.61
CA LYS A 95 -5.00 14.47 2.97
C LYS A 95 -4.19 13.62 3.96
N PRO A 96 -3.91 14.14 5.17
CA PRO A 96 -3.35 13.32 6.24
C PRO A 96 -4.34 12.21 6.58
N VAL A 97 -3.81 11.05 6.93
CA VAL A 97 -4.60 9.93 7.47
C VAL A 97 -4.52 10.02 8.98
N LEU A 98 -5.66 10.03 9.64
CA LEU A 98 -5.77 10.21 11.08
C LEU A 98 -6.31 8.95 11.76
N ALA A 99 -6.02 8.80 13.06
CA ALA A 99 -6.65 7.77 13.88
C ALA A 99 -8.18 7.91 13.84
N GLY A 100 -8.89 6.80 13.65
CA GLY A 100 -10.34 6.75 13.52
C GLY A 100 -10.85 6.87 12.08
N ASP A 101 -10.00 7.20 11.11
CA ASP A 101 -10.41 7.28 9.71
C ASP A 101 -10.87 5.91 9.17
N LYS A 102 -11.89 5.95 8.32
CA LYS A 102 -12.33 4.80 7.51
C LYS A 102 -11.80 4.95 6.09
N LEU A 103 -10.93 4.03 5.69
CA LEU A 103 -10.31 4.03 4.37
C LEU A 103 -10.94 2.97 3.47
N TRP A 104 -11.34 3.39 2.28
CA TRP A 104 -11.78 2.49 1.21
C TRP A 104 -10.68 2.35 0.19
N ALA A 105 -10.36 1.11 -0.18
CA ALA A 105 -9.27 0.84 -1.10
C ALA A 105 -9.77 0.41 -2.48
N ARG A 106 -9.11 0.98 -3.49
CA ARG A 106 -9.25 0.61 -4.89
C ARG A 106 -7.85 0.42 -5.46
N MET A 107 -7.63 -0.70 -6.12
CA MET A 107 -6.39 -1.00 -6.82
C MET A 107 -6.67 -0.98 -8.32
N ASP A 108 -5.93 -0.13 -9.04
CA ASP A 108 -5.98 -0.07 -10.49
C ASP A 108 -4.69 -0.69 -11.05
N ILE A 109 -4.82 -1.65 -11.98
CA ILE A 109 -3.66 -2.29 -12.61
C ILE A 109 -3.24 -1.45 -13.81
N HIS A 110 -2.18 -0.68 -13.60
CA HIS A 110 -1.60 0.13 -14.67
C HIS A 110 -0.84 -0.75 -15.67
N PRO A 111 -0.94 -0.43 -16.98
CA PRO A 111 -0.19 -1.14 -18.00
C PRO A 111 1.32 -0.94 -17.76
N TRP A 112 2.07 -2.04 -17.81
CA TRP A 112 3.52 -2.00 -17.73
C TRP A 112 4.13 -1.90 -19.13
N THR A 113 5.18 -1.10 -19.28
CA THR A 113 6.19 -1.29 -20.32
C THR A 113 7.24 -2.26 -19.78
N SER A 114 7.61 -3.29 -20.54
CA SER A 114 8.66 -4.21 -20.15
C SER A 114 9.99 -3.45 -20.04
N VAL A 115 10.54 -3.35 -18.83
CA VAL A 115 11.91 -2.86 -18.64
C VAL A 115 12.85 -4.06 -18.75
N SER A 116 13.77 -4.04 -19.70
CA SER A 116 14.85 -5.02 -19.79
C SER A 116 15.75 -4.89 -18.56
N ALA A 117 15.92 -5.98 -17.80
CA ALA A 117 16.82 -6.00 -16.65
C ALA A 117 18.27 -5.67 -17.07
N PRO A 118 19.05 -4.96 -16.22
CA PRO A 118 20.47 -4.73 -16.49
C PRO A 118 21.25 -6.05 -16.49
N THR A 119 22.11 -6.21 -17.50
CA THR A 119 22.92 -7.40 -17.73
C THR A 119 24.04 -7.50 -16.69
N SER A 120 23.84 -8.30 -15.65
CA SER A 120 24.95 -8.90 -14.90
C SER A 120 24.73 -10.41 -14.76
N SER A 121 25.80 -11.16 -15.03
CA SER A 121 25.81 -12.60 -15.22
C SER A 121 25.59 -13.36 -13.91
N SER A 122 24.39 -13.94 -13.74
CA SER A 122 24.13 -15.33 -13.32
C SER A 122 22.71 -15.44 -12.77
N ARG A 123 21.93 -16.40 -13.31
CA ARG A 123 20.49 -16.68 -13.06
C ARG A 123 19.53 -15.54 -13.40
N ARG A 124 19.01 -15.61 -14.64
CA ARG A 124 17.82 -14.86 -15.07
C ARG A 124 16.57 -15.39 -14.35
N THR A 125 16.07 -14.64 -13.39
CA THR A 125 14.63 -14.63 -13.07
C THR A 125 14.09 -13.29 -13.57
N PRO A 126 13.16 -13.26 -14.54
CA PRO A 126 12.53 -12.00 -14.93
C PRO A 126 11.67 -11.51 -13.76
N ALA A 127 12.13 -10.48 -13.05
CA ALA A 127 11.33 -9.77 -12.06
C ALA A 127 10.24 -8.97 -12.80
N THR A 128 8.98 -9.35 -12.61
CA THR A 128 7.84 -8.61 -13.15
C THR A 128 7.49 -7.52 -12.14
N THR A 129 7.87 -6.28 -12.43
CA THR A 129 7.52 -5.12 -11.57
C THR A 129 6.05 -4.79 -11.76
N THR A 130 5.21 -5.12 -10.77
CA THR A 130 3.82 -4.65 -10.71
C THR A 130 3.79 -3.33 -9.94
N THR A 131 3.67 -2.21 -10.66
CA THR A 131 3.42 -0.91 -10.03
C THR A 131 1.94 -0.80 -9.72
N ALA A 132 1.55 -1.15 -8.51
CA ALA A 132 0.22 -0.85 -7.99
C ALA A 132 0.20 0.63 -7.56
N SER A 133 -0.62 1.45 -8.21
CA SER A 133 -0.90 2.80 -7.73
C SER A 133 -2.08 2.74 -6.76
N TRP A 134 -1.97 3.46 -5.65
CA TRP A 134 -2.93 3.40 -4.57
C TRP A 134 -3.65 4.74 -4.49
N CYS A 135 -4.95 4.74 -4.81
CA CYS A 135 -5.81 5.89 -4.59
C CYS A 135 -6.79 5.55 -3.46
N TRP A 136 -6.55 6.09 -2.28
CA TRP A 136 -7.54 6.07 -1.20
C TRP A 136 -8.31 7.39 -1.21
N ARG A 137 -9.63 7.31 -1.04
CA ARG A 137 -10.48 8.48 -0.77
C ARG A 137 -10.95 8.41 0.68
N PRO A 138 -10.60 9.38 1.53
CA PRO A 138 -11.25 9.52 2.82
C PRO A 138 -12.72 9.88 2.61
N THR A 139 -13.60 9.38 3.49
CA THR A 139 -15.02 9.72 3.49
C THR A 139 -15.22 11.24 3.65
N PRO A 140 -16.20 11.86 2.96
CA PRO A 140 -16.68 13.17 3.37
C PRO A 140 -17.28 13.03 4.77
N ARG A 141 -16.90 13.92 5.70
CA ARG A 141 -17.60 14.09 6.98
C ARG A 141 -19.04 14.51 6.73
#